data_AF-A0A928WQE2-F1
#
_entry.id   AF-A0A928WQE2-F1
#
_cell.length_a   1.000
_cell.length_b   1.000
_cell.length_c   1.000
_cell.angle_alpha   90.00
_cell.angle_beta   90.00
_cell.angle_gamma   90.00
#
_symmetry.space_group_name_H-M   'P 1'
#
loop_
_entity.id
_entity.type
_entity.pdbx_description
1 polymer ?
#
loop_
_entity_poly.entity_id
_entity_poly.type
_entity_poly.pdbx_seq_one_letter_code
_entity_poly.pdbx_strand_id
1 'polypeptide(L)' 'MTKNEYNAMSDVDLLAYVKQHPEDKEAFYAYVDRKRATSNAVPMTLEQAEIELQRRINQQQ' A
#
# COMPACT_ATOMS: atom_id res chain seq x y z
N MET A 1 15.67 7.00 -11.60
CA MET A 1 14.41 7.77 -11.61
C MET A 1 14.38 8.72 -10.44
N THR A 2 13.62 9.81 -10.52
CA THR A 2 13.45 10.81 -9.47
C THR A 2 12.03 10.75 -8.90
N LYS A 3 11.84 11.27 -7.69
CA LYS A 3 10.53 11.28 -6.99
C LYS A 3 9.38 11.87 -7.83
N ASN A 4 9.67 12.83 -8.71
CA ASN A 4 8.67 13.44 -9.60
C ASN A 4 8.21 12.49 -10.70
N GLU A 5 9.08 11.59 -11.17
CA GLU A 5 8.73 10.58 -12.19
C GLU A 5 7.79 9.52 -11.61
N TYR A 6 8.00 9.09 -10.36
CA TYR A 6 7.08 8.17 -9.66
C TYR A 6 5.69 8.80 -9.46
N ASN A 7 5.65 10.10 -9.18
CA ASN A 7 4.40 10.83 -9.02
C ASN A 7 3.57 10.92 -10.31
N ALA A 8 4.23 10.90 -11.47
CA ALA A 8 3.56 10.92 -12.77
C ALA A 8 3.04 9.54 -13.21
N MET A 9 3.53 8.44 -12.61
CA MET A 9 3.07 7.09 -12.92
C MET A 9 1.67 6.80 -12.35
N SER A 10 0.91 5.97 -13.06
CA SER A 10 -0.30 5.37 -12.51
C SER A 10 0.06 4.43 -11.34
N ASP A 11 -0.90 4.15 -10.46
CA ASP A 11 -0.68 3.24 -9.33
C ASP A 11 -0.26 1.83 -9.75
N VAL A 12 -0.76 1.37 -10.89
CA VAL A 12 -0.46 0.05 -11.44
C VAL A 12 0.97 0.01 -11.97
N ASP A 13 1.37 1.05 -12.69
CA ASP A 13 2.72 1.15 -13.26
C ASP A 13 3.78 1.32 -12.17
N LEU A 14 3.49 2.15 -11.16
CA LEU A 14 4.38 2.34 -10.02
C LEU A 14 4.53 1.04 -9.21
N LEU A 15 3.45 0.28 -9.01
CA LEU A 15 3.52 -1.04 -8.36
C LEU A 15 4.34 -2.04 -9.17
N ALA A 16 4.16 -2.07 -10.50
CA ALA A 16 4.94 -2.94 -11.38
C ALA A 16 6.43 -2.58 -11.33
N TYR A 17 6.76 -1.29 -11.35
CA TYR A 17 8.13 -0.79 -11.24
C TYR A 17 8.77 -1.20 -9.91
N VAL A 18 8.11 -0.95 -8.78
CA VAL A 18 8.62 -1.31 -7.44
C VAL A 18 8.90 -2.82 -7.32
N LYS A 19 8.08 -3.67 -7.96
CA LYS A 19 8.30 -5.12 -7.98
C LYS A 19 9.51 -5.54 -8.79
N GLN A 20 9.81 -4.81 -9.87
CA GLN A 20 10.96 -5.09 -10.74
C GLN A 20 12.26 -4.48 -10.20
N HIS A 21 12.16 -3.46 -9.36
CA HIS A 21 13.29 -2.72 -8.77
C HIS A 21 13.22 -2.69 -7.23
N PRO A 22 13.32 -3.85 -6.55
CA PRO A 22 13.24 -3.92 -5.09
C PRO A 22 14.37 -3.15 -4.36
N GLU A 23 15.48 -2.88 -5.04
CA GLU A 23 16.59 -2.06 -4.55
C GLU A 23 16.27 -0.55 -4.50
N ASP A 24 15.30 -0.10 -5.31
CA ASP A 24 14.91 1.30 -5.43
C ASP A 24 13.96 1.69 -4.29
N LYS A 25 14.57 1.98 -3.13
CA LYS A 25 13.85 2.37 -1.92
C LYS A 25 13.00 3.62 -2.12
N GLU A 26 13.44 4.55 -2.97
CA GLU A 26 12.68 5.77 -3.24
C GLU A 26 11.38 5.48 -3.98
N ALA A 27 11.40 4.57 -4.96
CA ALA A 27 10.18 4.11 -5.62
C ALA A 27 9.23 3.40 -4.64
N PHE A 28 9.78 2.56 -3.77
CA PHE A 28 8.99 1.89 -2.72
C PHE A 28 8.32 2.90 -1.79
N TYR A 29 9.06 3.91 -1.30
CA TYR A 29 8.49 4.94 -0.43
C TYR A 29 7.43 5.77 -1.14
N ALA A 30 7.65 6.15 -2.40
CA ALA A 30 6.65 6.89 -3.19
C ALA A 30 5.34 6.10 -3.32
N TYR A 31 5.41 4.79 -3.56
CA TYR A 31 4.24 3.92 -3.63
C TYR A 31 3.50 3.82 -2.28
N VAL A 32 4.23 3.59 -1.18
CA VAL A 32 3.64 3.48 0.16
C VAL A 32 2.99 4.78 0.60
N ASP A 33 3.65 5.92 0.40
CA ASP A 33 3.12 7.23 0.75
C ASP A 33 1.81 7.52 0.01
N ARG A 34 1.75 7.18 -1.28
CA ARG A 34 0.52 7.33 -2.07
C ARG A 34 -0.61 6.44 -1.56
N LYS A 35 -0.33 5.18 -1.20
CA LYS A 35 -1.33 4.27 -0.62
C LYS A 35 -1.80 4.72 0.75
N ARG A 36 -0.93 5.34 1.56
CA ARG A 36 -1.33 5.94 2.84
C ARG A 36 -2.21 7.16 2.63
N ALA A 37 -1.87 8.04 1.69
CA ALA A 37 -2.64 9.25 1.39
C ALA A 37 -4.05 8.96 0.84
N THR A 38 -4.23 7.84 0.15
CA THR A 38 -5.53 7.42 -0.42
C THR A 38 -6.32 6.49 0.47
N SER A 39 -5.70 5.97 1.54
CA SER A 39 -6.37 5.07 2.47
C SER A 39 -6.99 5.85 3.61
N ASN A 40 -8.29 5.66 3.84
CA ASN A 40 -8.95 6.05 5.10
C ASN A 40 -8.59 5.07 6.24
N ALA A 41 -7.35 4.58 6.27
CA ALA A 41 -6.90 3.62 7.27
C ALA A 41 -7.04 4.24 8.66
N VAL A 42 -7.96 3.70 9.43
CA VAL A 42 -8.11 4.04 10.84
C VAL A 42 -7.04 3.27 11.61
N PRO A 43 -6.27 3.91 12.49
CA PRO A 43 -5.38 3.19 13.39
C PRO A 43 -6.19 2.17 14.19
N MET A 44 -5.76 0.91 14.14
CA MET A 44 -6.38 -0.19 14.88
C MET A 44 -5.32 -0.84 15.78
N THR A 45 -5.73 -1.29 16.96
CA THR A 45 -4.91 -2.18 17.77
C THR A 45 -4.80 -3.55 17.10
N LEU A 46 -3.80 -4.33 17.49
CA LEU A 46 -3.64 -5.70 16.99
C LEU A 46 -4.91 -6.54 17.27
N GLU A 47 -5.44 -6.45 18.48
CA GLU A 47 -6.67 -7.14 18.89
C GLU A 47 -7.87 -6.73 18.01
N GLN A 48 -8.03 -5.44 17.71
CA GLN A 48 -9.09 -4.97 16.80
C GLN A 48 -8.90 -5.51 15.39
N ALA A 49 -7.66 -5.61 14.91
CA ALA A 49 -7.36 -6.16 13.59
C ALA A 49 -7.69 -7.66 13.51
N GLU A 50 -7.40 -8.42 14.57
CA GLU A 50 -7.75 -9.85 14.67
C GLU A 50 -9.26 -10.06 14.68
N ILE A 51 -10.00 -9.26 15.44
CA ILE A 51 -11.48 -9.32 15.49
C ILE A 51 -12.08 -9.00 14.10
N GLU A 52 -11.59 -7.95 13.44
CA GLU A 52 -12.06 -7.56 12.10
C GLU A 52 -11.72 -8.62 11.05
N LEU A 53 -10.53 -9.25 11.14
CA LEU A 53 -10.15 -10.34 10.26
C LEU A 53 -11.10 -11.54 10.41
N GLN A 54 -11.37 -11.95 11.65
CA GLN A 54 -12.28 -13.06 11.93
C GLN A 54 -13.70 -12.77 11.43
N ARG A 55 -14.18 -11.52 11.60
CA ARG A 55 -15.48 -11.10 11.09
C ARG A 55 -15.60 -11.27 9.57
N ARG A 56 -14.57 -10.87 8.82
CA ARG A 56 -14.56 -10.97 7.35
C ARG A 56 -14.52 -12.40 6.85
N ILE A 57 -13.75 -13.27 7.51
CA ILE A 57 -13.69 -14.70 7.17
C ILE A 57 -15.07 -15.34 7.34
N ASN A 58 -15.74 -15.07 8.45
CA ASN A 58 -17.07 -15.61 8.74
C ASN A 58 -18.17 -15.09 7.79
N GLN A 59 -17.98 -13.92 7.16
CA GLN A 59 -18.92 -13.35 6.18
C GLN A 59 -18.77 -13.94 4.76
N GLN A 60 -17.68 -14.65 4.48
CA GLN A 60 -17.43 -15.29 3.19
C GLN A 60 -17.84 -16.77 3.14
N GLN A 61 -18.42 -17.29 4.23
CA GLN A 61 -18.99 -18.63 4.34
C GLN A 61 -20.51 -18.57 4.27
#